data_AF-A0A9E1UZP1-F1
#
_entry.id   AF-A0A9E1UZP1-F1
#
_cell.length_a   1.000
_cell.length_b   1.000
_cell.length_c   1.000
_cell.angle_alpha   90.00
_cell.angle_beta   90.00
_cell.angle_gamma   90.00
#
_symmetry.space_group_name_H-M   'P 1'
#
loop_
_entity.id
_entity.type
_entity.pdbx_description
1 polymer ?
#
loop_
_entity_poly.entity_id
_entity_poly.type
_entity_poly.pdbx_seq_one_letter_code
_entity_poly.pdbx_strand_id
1 'polypeptide(L)'
;TVDQPLPTVLAQSGHALVMPYYRTGVAKPVGRPLDTVSCTDRFALVQGMPLTLDICLRMFRPPELAGAQGFPDGYWFSGNQGDQVRQIGNAVPCPVARAIAAAAFDDDNRSLSAAD
;
A
#
# COMPACT_ATOMS: atom_id res chain seq x y z
N THR A 1 30.15 -25.68 0.34
CA THR A 1 30.20 -26.52 1.56
C THR A 1 28.81 -27.07 1.79
N VAL A 2 28.67 -28.39 1.87
CA VAL A 2 27.38 -29.11 1.88
C VAL A 2 26.79 -29.19 3.30
N ASP A 3 27.52 -28.69 4.30
CA ASP A 3 27.19 -28.79 5.73
C ASP A 3 26.33 -27.63 6.27
N GLN A 4 25.91 -26.70 5.41
CA GLN A 4 25.03 -25.60 5.78
C GLN A 4 23.62 -25.90 5.28
N PRO A 5 22.57 -25.74 6.11
CA PRO A 5 21.20 -25.93 5.66
C PRO A 5 20.92 -24.98 4.50
N LEU A 6 20.31 -25.50 3.44
CA LEU A 6 19.93 -24.70 2.30
C LEU A 6 18.95 -23.61 2.77
N PRO A 7 19.19 -22.31 2.49
CA PRO A 7 18.20 -21.28 2.80
C PRO A 7 16.90 -21.58 2.05
N THR A 8 15.76 -21.22 2.64
CA THR A 8 14.43 -21.50 2.10
C THR A 8 14.32 -21.09 0.63
N VAL A 9 14.33 -22.08 -0.27
CA VAL A 9 14.16 -21.88 -1.72
C VAL A 9 12.67 -21.80 -2.02
N LEU A 10 12.21 -20.62 -2.41
CA LEU A 10 10.86 -20.43 -2.92
C LEU A 10 10.84 -20.67 -4.43
N ALA A 11 9.76 -21.27 -4.94
CA ALA A 11 9.56 -21.53 -6.36
C ALA A 11 9.40 -20.24 -7.21
N GLN A 12 9.21 -19.09 -6.57
CA GLN A 12 9.20 -17.76 -7.19
C GLN A 12 9.93 -16.75 -6.31
N SER A 13 10.63 -15.81 -6.95
CA SER A 13 11.39 -14.72 -6.34
C SER A 13 10.47 -13.74 -5.58
N GLY A 14 10.15 -14.08 -4.33
CA GLY A 14 9.35 -13.28 -3.43
C GLY A 14 9.83 -13.44 -2.01
N HIS A 15 11.02 -12.92 -1.70
CA HIS A 15 11.60 -12.95 -0.34
C HIS A 15 10.81 -12.11 0.69
N ALA A 16 9.65 -11.56 0.30
CA ALA A 16 8.76 -10.79 1.16
C ALA A 16 7.27 -11.07 0.87
N LEU A 17 6.49 -11.09 1.94
CA LEU A 17 5.03 -11.22 1.94
C LEU A 17 4.41 -10.00 2.62
N VAL A 18 3.25 -9.58 2.13
CA VAL A 18 2.35 -8.68 2.85
C VAL A 18 1.36 -9.54 3.62
N MET A 19 1.38 -9.42 4.94
CA MET A 19 0.52 -10.15 5.86
C MET A 19 -0.53 -9.20 6.45
N PRO A 20 -1.81 -9.37 6.12
CA PRO A 20 -2.87 -8.70 6.86
C PRO A 20 -2.97 -9.25 8.28
N TYR A 21 -3.28 -8.42 9.26
CA TYR A 21 -3.47 -8.82 10.65
C TYR A 21 -4.76 -8.24 11.25
N TYR A 22 -5.16 -8.75 12.42
CA TYR A 22 -6.44 -8.47 13.12
C TYR A 22 -7.73 -8.91 12.39
N ARG A 23 -7.64 -9.63 11.26
CA ARG A 23 -8.78 -10.28 10.57
C ARG A 23 -8.36 -11.57 9.87
N THR A 24 -9.34 -12.32 9.35
CA THR A 24 -9.14 -13.42 8.40
C THR A 24 -8.64 -12.87 7.06
N GLY A 25 -7.33 -12.71 6.93
CA GLY A 25 -6.66 -12.37 5.68
C GLY A 25 -5.54 -13.37 5.39
N VAL A 26 -5.28 -13.61 4.11
CA VAL A 26 -4.21 -14.50 3.66
C VAL A 26 -3.02 -13.64 3.27
N ALA A 27 -1.82 -14.04 3.69
CA ALA A 27 -0.60 -13.37 3.27
C ALA A 27 -0.40 -13.47 1.75
N LYS A 28 0.03 -12.38 1.12
CA LYS A 28 0.19 -12.29 -0.35
C LYS A 28 1.62 -11.88 -0.69
N PRO A 29 2.15 -12.31 -1.85
CA PRO A 29 3.41 -11.78 -2.36
C PRO A 29 3.34 -10.26 -2.53
N VAL A 30 4.46 -9.55 -2.29
CA VAL A 30 4.55 -8.09 -2.44
C VAL A 30 4.24 -7.58 -3.86
N GLY A 31 4.31 -8.45 -4.87
CA GLY A 31 3.94 -8.12 -6.25
C GLY A 31 2.43 -8.15 -6.53
N ARG A 32 1.59 -8.54 -5.57
CA ARG A 32 0.13 -8.47 -5.69
C ARG A 32 -0.39 -7.13 -5.15
N PRO A 33 -1.47 -6.59 -5.72
CA PRO A 33 -2.11 -5.39 -5.18
C PRO A 33 -2.44 -5.55 -3.69
N LEU A 34 -2.27 -4.46 -2.94
CA LEU A 34 -2.66 -4.38 -1.54
C LEU A 34 -4.19 -4.45 -1.41
N ASP A 35 -4.67 -5.06 -0.33
CA ASP A 35 -6.09 -4.95 0.03
C ASP A 35 -6.44 -3.51 0.45
N THR A 36 -7.73 -3.24 0.68
CA THR A 36 -8.20 -1.90 1.05
C THR A 36 -7.44 -1.32 2.24
N VAL A 37 -6.77 -0.19 2.01
CA VAL A 37 -6.15 0.62 3.08
C VAL A 37 -7.26 1.19 3.95
N SER A 38 -7.26 0.81 5.22
CA SER A 38 -8.29 1.21 6.19
C SER A 38 -7.79 2.25 7.18
N CYS A 39 -8.69 2.83 7.98
CA CYS A 39 -8.36 3.84 8.99
C CYS A 39 -7.62 3.30 10.23
N THR A 40 -7.22 2.03 10.19
CA THR A 40 -6.45 1.34 11.23
C THR A 40 -5.34 0.58 10.54
N ASP A 41 -4.20 0.46 11.22
CA ASP A 41 -3.07 -0.28 10.71
C ASP A 41 -3.41 -1.77 10.63
N ARG A 42 -3.19 -2.38 9.45
CA ARG A 42 -3.65 -3.73 9.11
C ARG A 42 -2.68 -4.52 8.26
N PHE A 43 -1.56 -3.95 7.84
CA PHE A 43 -0.62 -4.61 6.93
C PHE A 43 0.77 -4.68 7.53
N ALA A 44 1.33 -5.88 7.53
CA ALA A 44 2.71 -6.12 7.94
C ALA A 44 3.53 -6.61 6.75
N LEU A 45 4.76 -6.13 6.65
CA LEU A 45 5.77 -6.68 5.76
C LEU A 45 6.52 -7.79 6.50
N VAL A 46 6.46 -8.99 5.94
CA VAL A 46 7.25 -10.14 6.38
C VAL A 46 8.37 -10.34 5.37
N GLN A 47 9.63 -10.33 5.80
CA GLN A 47 10.78 -10.52 4.92
C GLN A 47 11.86 -11.36 5.60
N GLY A 48 12.54 -12.20 4.82
CA GLY A 48 13.71 -12.94 5.31
C GLY A 48 14.93 -12.02 5.42
N MET A 49 15.71 -12.16 6.49
CA MET A 49 17.04 -11.55 6.64
C MET A 49 18.12 -12.56 6.21
N PRO A 50 18.80 -12.34 5.07
CA PRO A 50 19.73 -13.33 4.51
C PRO A 50 20.93 -13.64 5.41
N LEU A 51 21.35 -12.66 6.23
CA LEU A 51 22.54 -12.77 7.07
C LEU A 51 22.30 -13.52 8.38
N THR A 52 21.05 -13.60 8.85
CA THR A 52 20.71 -14.13 10.18
C THR A 52 19.82 -15.37 10.14
N LEU A 53 19.39 -15.84 8.96
CA LEU A 53 18.35 -16.87 8.82
C LEU A 53 17.08 -16.54 9.64
N ASP A 54 16.77 -15.25 9.78
CA ASP A 54 15.65 -14.77 10.59
C ASP A 54 14.51 -14.25 9.70
N ILE A 55 13.29 -14.30 10.23
CA ILE A 55 12.09 -13.78 9.58
C ILE A 55 11.69 -12.50 10.30
N CYS A 56 11.92 -11.37 9.65
CA CYS A 56 11.54 -10.07 10.19
C CYS A 56 10.11 -9.72 9.81
N LEU A 57 9.36 -9.22 10.80
CA LEU A 57 8.03 -8.67 10.63
C LEU A 57 8.01 -7.23 11.11
N ARG A 58 7.45 -6.33 10.30
CA ARG A 58 7.13 -4.96 10.73
C ARG A 58 5.81 -4.49 10.13
N MET A 59 5.16 -3.57 10.82
CA MET A 59 3.97 -2.90 10.26
C MET A 59 4.35 -1.93 9.14
N PHE A 60 3.37 -1.64 8.29
CA PHE A 60 3.50 -0.62 7.26
C PHE A 60 3.56 0.76 7.89
N ARG A 61 4.39 1.64 7.32
CA ARG A 61 4.53 3.02 7.78
C ARG A 61 3.53 3.93 7.04
N PRO A 62 3.13 5.07 7.62
CA PRO A 62 2.22 6.01 6.95
C PRO A 62 2.63 6.36 5.50
N PRO A 63 3.90 6.61 5.16
CA PRO A 63 4.29 6.86 3.77
C PRO A 63 4.02 5.69 2.82
N GLU A 64 4.13 4.44 3.30
CA GLU A 64 3.88 3.23 2.51
C GLU A 64 2.37 3.06 2.25
N LEU A 65 1.53 3.37 3.24
CA LEU A 65 0.07 3.38 3.10
C LEU A 65 -0.42 4.55 2.22
N ALA A 66 0.22 5.72 2.33
CA ALA A 66 -0.06 6.88 1.48
C ALA A 66 0.29 6.59 0.03
N GLY A 67 1.43 5.93 -0.22
CA GLY A 67 1.81 5.46 -1.55
C GLY A 67 0.78 4.48 -2.13
N ALA A 68 0.22 3.59 -1.33
CA ALA A 68 -0.85 2.68 -1.76
C ALA A 68 -2.16 3.40 -2.14
N GLN A 69 -2.46 4.55 -1.52
CA GLN A 69 -3.56 5.45 -1.88
C GLN A 69 -3.22 6.37 -3.08
N GLY A 70 -1.97 6.37 -3.54
CA GLY A 70 -1.50 7.19 -4.66
C GLY A 70 -1.22 8.65 -4.30
N PHE A 71 -1.00 8.96 -3.03
CA PHE A 71 -0.52 10.29 -2.63
C PHE A 71 0.86 10.55 -3.25
N PRO A 72 1.16 11.81 -3.63
CA PRO A 72 2.47 12.17 -4.13
C PRO A 72 3.55 11.99 -3.05
N ASP A 73 4.76 11.65 -3.48
CA ASP A 73 5.90 11.56 -2.57
C ASP A 73 6.12 12.88 -1.83
N GLY A 74 6.34 12.79 -0.52
CA GLY A 74 6.50 13.96 0.34
C GLY A 74 5.20 14.64 0.77
N TYR A 75 4.02 14.09 0.44
CA TYR A 75 2.76 14.57 1.01
C TYR A 75 2.80 14.48 2.55
N TRP A 76 2.53 15.60 3.22
CA TRP A 76 2.64 15.69 4.67
C TRP A 76 1.28 15.45 5.34
N PHE A 77 1.28 14.62 6.38
CA PHE A 77 0.13 14.37 7.23
C PHE A 77 0.38 14.95 8.63
N SER A 78 -0.69 15.41 9.29
CA SER A 78 -0.60 15.98 10.64
C SER A 78 -0.86 14.93 11.73
N GLY A 79 -0.36 15.19 12.95
CA GLY A 79 -0.63 14.35 14.11
C GLY A 79 0.29 13.13 14.26
N ASN A 80 -0.07 12.25 15.20
CA ASN A 80 0.70 11.03 15.48
C ASN A 80 0.48 9.96 14.40
N GLN A 81 1.21 8.85 14.47
CA GLN A 81 1.11 7.76 13.47
C GLN A 81 -0.34 7.26 13.28
N GLY A 82 -1.11 7.12 14.36
CA GLY A 82 -2.51 6.69 14.29
C GLY A 82 -3.40 7.71 13.58
N ASP A 83 -3.20 9.00 13.83
CA ASP A 83 -3.92 10.08 13.13
C ASP A 83 -3.57 10.13 11.65
N GLN A 84 -2.31 9.89 11.29
CA GLN A 84 -1.88 9.83 9.90
C GLN A 84 -2.51 8.63 9.18
N VAL A 85 -2.47 7.44 9.79
CA VAL A 85 -3.13 6.23 9.24
C VAL A 85 -4.64 6.45 9.08
N ARG A 86 -5.28 7.12 10.04
CA ARG A 86 -6.71 7.47 9.96
C ARG A 86 -7.00 8.46 8.84
N GLN A 87 -6.17 9.48 8.62
CA GLN A 87 -6.31 10.41 7.50
C GLN A 87 -6.15 9.68 6.16
N ILE A 88 -5.12 8.84 6.04
CA ILE A 88 -4.84 8.05 4.84
C ILE A 88 -5.99 7.08 4.56
N GLY A 89 -6.48 6.34 5.56
CA GLY A 89 -7.54 5.35 5.38
C GLY A 89 -8.92 5.93 5.03
N ASN A 90 -9.21 7.18 5.42
CA ASN A 90 -10.45 7.88 5.06
C ASN A 90 -10.36 8.59 3.71
N ALA A 91 -9.17 8.73 3.12
CA ALA A 91 -8.99 9.38 1.85
C ALA A 91 -9.55 8.53 0.70
N VAL A 92 -9.99 9.22 -0.35
CA VAL A 92 -10.25 8.61 -1.66
C VAL A 92 -8.92 8.47 -2.40
N PRO A 93 -8.62 7.32 -3.05
CA PRO A 93 -7.38 7.17 -3.81
C PRO A 93 -7.19 8.29 -4.82
N CYS A 94 -6.02 8.93 -4.80
CA CYS A 94 -5.75 10.10 -5.63
C CYS A 94 -5.95 9.85 -7.13
N PRO A 95 -5.59 8.68 -7.71
CA PRO A 95 -5.88 8.40 -9.12
C PRO A 95 -7.38 8.38 -9.44
N VAL A 96 -8.20 7.86 -8.52
CA VAL A 96 -9.66 7.81 -8.68
C VAL A 96 -10.26 9.21 -8.58
N ALA A 97 -9.86 9.98 -7.56
CA ALA A 97 -10.31 11.37 -7.40
C ALA A 97 -9.95 12.22 -8.63
N ARG A 98 -8.74 12.04 -9.18
CA ARG A 98 -8.30 12.70 -10.41
C ARG A 98 -9.17 12.32 -11.62
N ALA A 99 -9.48 11.03 -11.79
CA ALA A 99 -10.29 10.57 -12.92
C ALA A 99 -11.72 11.14 -12.88
N ILE A 100 -12.32 11.17 -11.69
CA ILE A 100 -13.66 11.75 -11.49
C ILE A 100 -13.65 13.25 -11.78
N ALA A 101 -12.66 13.98 -11.24
CA ALA A 101 -12.53 15.42 -11.48
C ALA A 101 -12.34 15.72 -12.97
N ALA A 102 -11.45 14.99 -13.66
CA ALA A 102 -11.22 15.17 -15.08
C ALA A 102 -12.50 14.97 -15.90
N ALA A 103 -13.27 13.92 -15.62
CA ALA A 103 -14.54 13.67 -16.31
C ALA A 103 -15.56 14.81 -16.08
N ALA A 104 -15.68 15.31 -14.84
CA ALA A 104 -16.60 16.40 -14.53
C ALA A 104 -16.23 17.71 -15.25
N PHE A 105 -14.95 18.08 -15.28
CA PHE A 105 -14.50 19.29 -15.96
C PHE A 105 -14.56 19.20 -17.49
N ASP A 106 -14.35 18.00 -18.06
CA ASP A 106 -14.50 17.79 -19.50
C ASP A 106 -15.96 17.95 -19.94
N ASP A 107 -16.92 17.49 -19.14
CA ASP A 107 -18.35 17.65 -19.41
C ASP A 107 -18.80 19.11 -19.29
N ASP A 108 -18.31 19.84 -18.27
CA ASP A 108 -18.56 21.28 -18.12
C ASP A 108 -18.04 22.07 -19.34
N ASN A 109 -16.81 21.79 -19.79
CA ASN A 109 -16.23 22.45 -20.97
C ASN A 109 -17.02 22.15 -22.25
N ARG A 110 -17.53 20.91 -22.41
CA ARG A 110 -18.39 20.55 -23.55
C ARG A 110 -19.72 21.30 -23.51
N SER A 111 -20.34 21.40 -22.34
CA SER A 111 -21.63 22.10 -22.20
C SER A 111 -21.52 23.60 -22.49
N LEU A 112 -20.40 24.24 -22.13
CA LEU A 112 -20.12 25.64 -22.45
C LEU A 112 -19.88 25.85 -23.95
N SER A 113 -19.15 24.95 -24.61
CA SER A 113 -18.90 25.04 -26.06
C SER A 113 -20.13 24.79 -26.95
N ALA A 114 -21.18 24.15 -26.41
CA ALA A 114 -22.42 23.88 -27.12
C ALA A 114 -23.47 25.00 -26.96
N ALA A 115 -23.17 26.02 -26.15
CA ALA A 115 -24.03 27.16 -25.88
C ALA A 115 -23.69 28.42 -26.71
N ASP A 116 -22.63 28.36 -27.52
CA ASP A 116 -22.23 29.36 -28.53
C ASP A 116 -22.63 28.89 -29.95
#